data_AF-A0A432GPL7-F1
#
_entry.id   AF-A0A432GPL7-F1
#
_cell.length_a   1.000
_cell.length_b   1.000
_cell.length_c   1.000
_cell.angle_alpha   90.00
_cell.angle_beta   90.00
_cell.angle_gamma   90.00
#
_symmetry.space_group_name_H-M   'P 1'
#
loop_
_entity.id
_entity.type
_entity.pdbx_description
1 polymer ?
#
loop_
_entity_poly.entity_id
_entity_poly.type
_entity_poly.pdbx_seq_one_letter_code
_entity_poly.pdbx_strand_id
1 'polypeptide(L)'
;MDLTFKRQGYQNEGLTKEQLSPDPFLEFEAWFKEANESEPIPNAMSLATVNHSGAPMLRTVLLKLFDANGFVFFTNYKSRKADQIAE
;
A
#
# COMPACT_ATOMS: atom_id res chain seq x y z
N MET A 1 -6.57 -21.57 21.86
CA MET A 1 -7.12 -21.61 20.48
C MET A 1 -5.94 -21.81 19.56
N ASP A 2 -5.88 -22.94 18.87
CA ASP A 2 -4.79 -23.27 17.92
C ASP A 2 -5.14 -22.69 16.54
N LEU A 3 -4.21 -21.93 15.95
CA LEU A 3 -4.38 -21.21 14.69
C LEU A 3 -3.51 -21.77 13.56
N THR A 4 -2.81 -22.89 13.80
CA THR A 4 -1.80 -23.45 12.88
C THR A 4 -2.34 -23.68 11.46
N PHE A 5 -3.63 -24.02 11.33
CA PHE A 5 -4.29 -24.30 10.04
C PHE A 5 -4.89 -23.05 9.35
N LYS A 6 -4.77 -21.85 9.92
CA LYS A 6 -5.32 -20.62 9.31
C LYS A 6 -4.43 -20.00 8.23
N ARG A 7 -3.26 -20.56 7.96
CA ARG A 7 -2.39 -20.08 6.89
C ARG A 7 -3.01 -20.42 5.54
N GLN A 8 -3.54 -19.43 4.84
CA GLN A 8 -3.84 -19.56 3.42
C GLN A 8 -2.55 -19.88 2.66
N GLY A 9 -2.59 -20.93 1.85
CA GLY A 9 -1.52 -21.19 0.88
C GLY A 9 -1.60 -20.18 -0.26
N TYR A 10 -0.46 -19.68 -0.71
CA TYR A 10 -0.36 -18.89 -1.94
C TYR A 10 -0.45 -19.86 -3.14
N GLN A 11 -1.67 -20.24 -3.53
CA GLN A 11 -1.94 -21.20 -4.61
C GLN A 11 -2.30 -20.53 -5.95
N ASN A 12 -2.21 -19.20 -6.02
CA ASN A 12 -2.53 -18.46 -7.24
C ASN A 12 -1.40 -18.62 -8.27
N GLU A 13 -1.73 -18.36 -9.54
CA GLU A 13 -0.74 -18.22 -10.59
C GLU A 13 0.29 -17.16 -10.17
N GLY A 14 1.57 -17.48 -10.34
CA GLY A 14 2.66 -16.57 -10.00
C GLY A 14 2.80 -15.47 -11.04
N LEU A 15 3.54 -14.42 -10.67
CA LEU A 15 3.89 -13.31 -11.55
C LEU A 15 5.34 -13.46 -12.02
N THR A 16 5.58 -13.41 -13.32
CA THR A 16 6.93 -13.38 -13.93
C THR A 16 7.29 -11.97 -14.36
N LYS A 17 8.59 -11.71 -14.54
CA LYS A 17 9.07 -10.37 -14.94
C LYS A 17 8.59 -9.98 -16.33
N GLU A 18 8.38 -10.96 -17.19
CA GLU A 18 7.94 -10.78 -18.58
C GLU A 18 6.47 -10.33 -18.67
N GLN A 19 5.69 -10.57 -17.60
CA GLN A 19 4.29 -10.14 -17.51
C GLN A 19 4.14 -8.70 -17.01
N LEU A 20 5.19 -8.13 -16.42
CA LEU A 20 5.15 -6.78 -15.84
C LEU A 20 5.22 -5.71 -16.93
N SER A 21 4.38 -4.68 -16.80
CA SER A 21 4.54 -3.43 -17.52
C SER A 21 5.91 -2.80 -17.21
N PRO A 22 6.60 -2.24 -18.22
CA PRO A 22 7.84 -1.48 -17.99
C PRO A 22 7.59 -0.15 -17.26
N ASP A 23 6.34 0.34 -17.27
CA ASP A 23 5.91 1.49 -16.48
C ASP A 23 5.22 1.00 -15.19
N PRO A 24 5.79 1.27 -14.00
CA PRO A 24 5.24 0.80 -12.73
C PRO A 24 3.90 1.45 -12.38
N PHE A 25 3.60 2.65 -12.90
CA PHE A 25 2.32 3.31 -12.65
C PHE A 25 1.21 2.71 -13.51
N LEU A 26 1.52 2.28 -14.74
CA LEU A 26 0.59 1.49 -15.55
C LEU A 26 0.35 0.10 -14.94
N GLU A 27 1.39 -0.54 -14.39
CA GLU A 27 1.24 -1.80 -13.64
C GLU A 27 0.32 -1.62 -12.43
N PHE A 28 0.57 -0.58 -11.62
CA PHE A 28 -0.26 -0.25 -10.48
C PHE A 28 -1.71 0.04 -10.89
N GLU A 29 -1.94 0.78 -11.97
CA GLU A 29 -3.29 1.07 -12.47
C GLU A 29 -4.05 -0.21 -12.84
N ALA A 30 -3.38 -1.15 -13.51
CA ALA A 30 -3.97 -2.44 -13.86
C ALA A 30 -4.39 -3.22 -12.60
N TRP A 31 -3.48 -3.40 -11.63
CA TRP A 31 -3.80 -4.09 -10.38
C TRP A 31 -4.86 -3.37 -9.55
N PHE A 32 -4.84 -2.03 -9.53
CA PHE A 32 -5.83 -1.25 -8.80
C PHE A 32 -7.22 -1.39 -9.41
N LYS A 33 -7.35 -1.50 -10.74
CA LYS A 33 -8.63 -1.79 -11.41
C LYS A 33 -9.17 -3.15 -11.00
N GLU A 34 -8.34 -4.19 -11.00
CA GLU A 34 -8.71 -5.54 -10.54
C GLU A 34 -9.12 -5.56 -9.06
N ALA A 35 -8.36 -4.88 -8.20
CA ALA A 35 -8.68 -4.74 -6.79
C ALA A 35 -10.00 -3.97 -6.58
N ASN A 36 -10.29 -2.96 -7.40
CA ASN A 36 -11.52 -2.18 -7.29
C ASN A 36 -12.79 -2.97 -7.61
N GLU A 37 -12.66 -4.09 -8.33
CA GLU A 37 -13.76 -5.00 -8.62
C GLU A 37 -13.95 -6.07 -7.53
N SER A 38 -12.92 -6.36 -6.74
CA SER A 38 -12.86 -7.53 -5.86
C SER A 38 -12.74 -7.20 -4.36
N GLU A 39 -12.19 -6.04 -4.00
CA GLU A 39 -11.92 -5.64 -2.61
C GLU A 39 -12.88 -4.54 -2.13
N PRO A 40 -13.30 -4.57 -0.85
CA PRO A 40 -14.23 -3.58 -0.31
C PRO A 40 -13.61 -2.19 -0.12
N ILE A 41 -12.29 -2.11 0.10
CA ILE A 41 -11.56 -0.85 0.33
C ILE A 41 -10.21 -0.90 -0.41
N PRO A 42 -10.22 -0.95 -1.76
CA PRO A 42 -9.02 -1.18 -2.57
C PRO A 42 -7.97 -0.06 -2.43
N ASN A 43 -8.39 1.13 -1.99
CA ASN A 43 -7.52 2.27 -1.77
C ASN A 43 -6.99 2.37 -0.32
N ALA A 44 -7.28 1.41 0.56
CA ALA A 44 -6.63 1.35 1.87
C ALA A 44 -5.18 0.90 1.72
N MET A 45 -4.25 1.67 2.27
CA MET A 45 -2.83 1.37 2.25
C MET A 45 -2.21 1.49 3.63
N SER A 46 -1.20 0.66 3.91
CA SER A 46 -0.42 0.73 5.15
C SER A 46 0.75 1.68 4.97
N LEU A 47 0.74 2.81 5.68
CA LEU A 47 1.80 3.82 5.63
C LEU A 47 2.75 3.64 6.81
N ALA A 48 4.01 3.34 6.54
CA ALA A 48 5.08 3.38 7.53
C ALA A 48 5.75 4.78 7.51
N THR A 49 5.98 5.36 8.69
CA THR A 49 6.80 6.58 8.83
C THR A 49 7.77 6.38 9.99
N VAL A 50 8.88 7.10 9.96
CA VAL A 50 9.97 7.00 10.93
C VAL A 50 10.44 8.40 11.29
N ASN A 51 10.89 8.60 12.52
CA ASN A 51 11.56 9.83 12.94
C ASN A 51 13.10 9.65 12.88
N HIS A 52 13.87 10.67 13.22
CA HIS A 52 15.35 10.58 13.27
C HIS A 52 15.89 9.48 14.20
N SER A 53 15.11 9.03 15.20
CA SER A 53 15.51 7.91 16.06
C SER A 53 15.36 6.52 15.42
N GLY A 54 14.80 6.43 14.20
CA GLY A 54 14.70 5.17 13.47
C GLY A 54 13.57 4.23 13.93
N ALA A 55 12.62 4.69 14.74
CA ALA A 55 11.53 3.87 15.25
C ALA A 55 10.32 3.87 14.28
N PRO A 56 10.05 2.79 13.53
CA PRO A 56 8.98 2.76 12.54
C PRO A 56 7.62 2.72 13.21
N MET A 57 6.68 3.47 12.65
CA MET A 57 5.28 3.43 13.03
C MET A 57 4.42 3.15 11.81
N LEU A 58 3.44 2.25 11.96
CA LEU A 58 2.54 1.81 10.91
C LEU A 58 1.10 2.21 11.21
N ARG A 59 0.35 2.61 10.18
CA ARG A 59 -1.11 2.85 10.25
C ARG A 59 -1.73 2.75 8.86
N THR A 60 -3.03 2.49 8.80
CA THR A 60 -3.80 2.56 7.56
C THR A 60 -4.13 4.00 7.20
N VAL A 61 -3.97 4.36 5.93
CA VAL A 61 -4.46 5.60 5.32
C VAL A 61 -5.20 5.25 4.02
N LEU A 62 -5.91 6.22 3.43
CA LEU A 62 -6.57 6.04 2.14
C LEU A 62 -5.79 6.77 1.04
N LEU A 63 -5.41 6.03 0.01
CA LEU A 63 -4.94 6.58 -1.25
C LEU A 63 -6.05 7.40 -1.90
N LYS A 64 -5.69 8.59 -2.38
CA LYS A 64 -6.64 9.54 -3.00
C LYS A 64 -6.37 9.75 -4.47
N LEU A 65 -5.11 9.89 -4.85
CA LEU A 65 -4.68 10.10 -6.24
C LEU A 65 -3.38 9.36 -6.46
N PHE A 66 -3.12 8.98 -7.70
CA PHE A 66 -1.80 8.59 -8.16
C PHE A 66 -1.62 9.03 -9.59
N ASP A 67 -0.39 9.39 -9.95
CA ASP A 67 0.02 9.69 -11.31
C ASP A 67 1.53 9.39 -11.46
N ALA A 68 2.14 9.81 -12.56
CA ALA A 68 3.57 9.61 -12.81
C ALA A 68 4.50 10.25 -11.74
N ASN A 69 3.98 11.14 -10.88
CA ASN A 69 4.72 11.76 -9.78
C ASN A 69 4.60 11.00 -8.45
N GLY A 70 3.75 9.98 -8.36
CA GLY A 70 3.62 9.14 -7.18
C GLY A 70 2.21 9.04 -6.62
N PHE A 71 2.13 8.76 -5.32
CA PHE A 71 0.89 8.46 -4.59
C PHE A 71 0.54 9.57 -3.62
N VAL A 72 -0.72 9.99 -3.61
CA VAL A 72 -1.23 11.10 -2.77
C VAL A 72 -2.24 10.57 -1.75
N PHE A 73 -2.05 10.93 -0.49
CA PHE A 73 -3.01 10.73 0.60
C PHE A 73 -3.17 12.03 1.39
N PHE A 74 -4.31 12.19 2.05
CA PHE A 74 -4.57 13.33 2.92
C PHE A 74 -4.50 12.91 4.38
N THR A 75 -4.02 13.80 5.24
CA THR A 75 -3.94 13.56 6.69
C THR A 75 -4.03 14.85 7.50
N ASN A 76 -4.05 14.71 8.82
CA ASN A 76 -3.96 15.84 9.73
C ASN A 76 -2.49 16.23 9.93
N TYR A 77 -2.13 17.48 9.62
CA TYR A 77 -0.77 18.01 9.79
C TYR A 77 -0.31 18.12 11.25
N LYS A 78 -1.23 18.05 12.23
CA LYS A 78 -0.89 17.98 13.67
C LYS A 78 -0.74 16.54 14.18
N SER A 79 -0.64 15.56 13.27
CA SER A 79 -0.53 14.16 13.66
C SER A 79 0.92 13.71 13.67
N ARG A 80 1.23 12.73 14.52
CA ARG A 80 2.57 12.16 14.63
C ARG A 80 3.20 11.75 13.30
N LYS A 81 2.42 11.25 12.33
CA LYS A 81 2.96 10.86 11.02
C LYS A 81 3.40 12.08 10.20
N ALA A 82 2.72 13.22 10.35
CA ALA A 82 3.09 14.46 9.69
C ALA A 82 4.37 15.02 10.32
N ASP A 83 4.46 15.01 11.66
CA ASP A 83 5.68 15.38 12.38
C ASP A 83 6.87 14.52 11.93
N GLN A 84 6.69 13.20 11.87
CA GLN A 84 7.72 12.25 11.39
C GLN A 84 8.14 12.45 9.93
N ILE A 85 7.25 12.93 9.05
CA ILE A 85 7.56 13.18 7.64
C ILE A 85 8.27 14.54 7.45
N ALA A 86 8.00 15.49 8.35
CA ALA A 86 8.56 16.84 8.27
C ALA A 86 9.95 16.96 8.89
N GLU A 87 10.34 16.00 9.73
CA GLU A 87 11.68 15.81 10.29
C GLU A 87 12.73 15.55 9.21
#